data_AF-A0A2N3WMN0-F1
#
_entry.id   AF-A0A2N3WMN0-F1
#
_cell.length_a   1.000
_cell.length_b   1.000
_cell.length_c   1.000
_cell.angle_alpha   90.00
_cell.angle_beta   90.00
_cell.angle_gamma   90.00
#
_symmetry.space_group_name_H-M   'P 1'
#
loop_
_entity.id
_entity.type
_entity.pdbx_description
1 polymer ?
#
loop_
_entity_poly.entity_id
_entity_poly.type
_entity_poly.pdbx_seq_one_letter_code
_entity_poly.pdbx_strand_id
1 'polypeptide(L)'
;MPAEPVGEPGEDRPRPRRGRPRGTSARQLEEIALRLFTEQGFHETTVDQIAAAAGVSRRTFFRYYDAKSDVLWNEFDSEVDTIRELLAEVPDDIPVMEAVRRAVLAANHYRAEDVPELRMRMNLLSTVAELAASATRHYDAWERAVISFVARRTGQVEDSLYPLAVGRAVLATCRAAYERWSARADADLTVYLDAGLRALAAGFADEVLVGEPEGG
;
A
#
# COMPACT_ATOMS: atom_id res chain seq x y z
N MET A 1 41.90 0.28 -35.12
CA MET A 1 40.61 -0.43 -35.00
C MET A 1 39.82 0.24 -33.91
N PRO A 2 38.60 0.75 -34.20
CA PRO A 2 37.85 1.61 -33.29
C PRO A 2 37.16 0.79 -32.19
N ALA A 3 37.02 1.43 -31.03
CA ALA A 3 36.30 0.95 -29.85
C ALA A 3 34.80 0.79 -30.14
N GLU A 4 34.21 -0.30 -29.65
CA GLU A 4 32.76 -0.45 -29.59
C GLU A 4 32.15 0.57 -28.62
N PRO A 5 31.02 1.22 -28.97
CA PRO A 5 30.35 2.09 -28.03
C PRO A 5 29.59 1.23 -27.00
N VAL A 6 29.90 1.48 -25.74
CA VAL A 6 29.13 1.03 -24.58
C VAL A 6 27.71 1.56 -24.73
N GLY A 7 26.74 0.64 -24.81
CA GLY A 7 25.31 0.97 -24.86
C GLY A 7 24.88 1.77 -23.64
N GLU A 8 24.14 2.83 -23.90
CA GLU A 8 23.59 3.77 -22.92
C GLU A 8 22.71 3.06 -21.87
N PRO A 9 22.69 3.53 -20.62
CA PRO A 9 21.80 3.00 -19.58
C PRO A 9 20.35 3.20 -20.01
N GLY A 10 19.60 2.09 -20.04
CA GLY A 10 18.20 2.06 -20.43
C GLY A 10 17.39 3.10 -19.66
N GLU A 11 16.69 3.93 -20.44
CA GLU A 11 15.68 4.87 -19.98
C GLU A 11 14.80 4.21 -18.91
N ASP A 12 14.79 4.83 -17.72
CA ASP A 12 13.84 4.57 -16.65
C ASP A 12 12.44 4.87 -17.21
N ARG A 13 11.79 3.84 -17.79
CA ARG A 13 10.42 3.97 -18.29
C ARG A 13 9.58 4.45 -17.12
N PRO A 14 8.91 5.61 -17.23
CA PRO A 14 8.08 6.10 -16.15
C PRO A 14 7.03 5.05 -15.83
N ARG A 15 7.16 4.44 -14.64
CA ARG A 15 6.22 3.44 -14.16
C ARG A 15 4.82 4.08 -14.14
N PRO A 16 3.77 3.35 -14.55
CA PRO A 16 2.43 3.91 -14.60
C PRO A 16 2.05 4.40 -13.20
N ARG A 17 1.91 5.73 -13.06
CA ARG A 17 1.44 6.35 -11.82
C ARG A 17 0.01 5.90 -11.59
N ARG A 18 -0.28 5.41 -10.38
CA ARG A 18 -1.62 5.02 -9.98
C ARG A 18 -2.55 6.22 -10.11
N GLY A 19 -3.68 5.99 -10.76
CA GLY A 19 -4.67 7.01 -11.04
C GLY A 19 -6.02 6.43 -11.41
N ARG A 20 -7.07 7.14 -11.01
CA ARG A 20 -8.49 6.79 -11.13
C ARG A 20 -8.86 5.99 -12.39
N PRO A 21 -9.08 4.66 -12.28
CA PRO A 21 -9.79 3.90 -13.30
C PRO A 21 -11.28 4.30 -13.28
N ARG A 22 -11.85 4.59 -14.44
CA ARG A 22 -13.27 4.92 -14.56
C ARG A 22 -14.12 3.64 -14.45
N GLY A 23 -15.00 3.57 -13.44
CA GLY A 23 -16.30 2.93 -13.57
C GLY A 23 -16.48 1.50 -13.05
N THR A 24 -16.16 1.23 -11.78
CA THR A 24 -16.83 0.14 -11.06
C THR A 24 -17.78 0.71 -10.01
N SER A 25 -18.95 0.09 -9.81
CA SER A 25 -19.88 0.47 -8.75
C SER A 25 -19.25 0.35 -7.35
N ALA A 26 -18.22 -0.48 -7.19
CA ALA A 26 -17.44 -0.60 -5.96
C ALA A 26 -16.63 0.67 -5.66
N ARG A 27 -15.84 1.17 -6.63
CA ARG A 27 -15.07 2.42 -6.40
C ARG A 27 -15.96 3.62 -6.14
N GLN A 28 -17.11 3.71 -6.83
CA GLN A 28 -18.08 4.77 -6.54
C GLN A 28 -18.63 4.68 -5.11
N LEU A 29 -18.92 3.47 -4.61
CA LEU A 29 -19.36 3.26 -3.23
C LEU A 29 -18.27 3.66 -2.22
N GLU A 30 -17.03 3.33 -2.50
CA GLU A 30 -15.86 3.70 -1.69
C GLU A 30 -15.66 5.21 -1.59
N GLU A 31 -15.66 5.93 -2.70
CA GLU A 31 -15.52 7.40 -2.73
C GLU A 31 -16.65 8.09 -1.95
N ILE A 32 -17.88 7.58 -2.08
CA ILE A 32 -19.06 8.11 -1.36
C ILE A 32 -18.96 7.81 0.13
N ALA A 33 -18.58 6.58 0.50
CA ALA A 33 -18.43 6.18 1.89
C ALA A 33 -17.33 7.00 2.58
N LEU A 34 -16.17 7.15 1.95
CA LEU A 34 -15.07 7.96 2.46
C LEU A 34 -15.50 9.40 2.74
N ARG A 35 -16.21 10.02 1.78
CA ARG A 35 -16.76 11.37 1.95
C ARG A 35 -17.72 11.45 3.13
N LEU A 36 -18.72 10.57 3.19
CA LEU A 36 -19.72 10.57 4.27
C LEU A 36 -19.08 10.32 5.64
N PHE A 37 -18.14 9.38 5.74
CA PHE A 37 -17.42 9.09 6.98
C PHE A 37 -16.63 10.29 7.50
N THR A 38 -16.10 11.12 6.61
CA THR A 38 -15.33 12.30 7.01
C THR A 38 -16.22 13.50 7.32
N GLU A 39 -17.32 13.67 6.58
CA GLU A 39 -18.27 14.77 6.79
C GLU A 39 -19.12 14.58 8.06
N GLN A 40 -19.56 13.34 8.32
CA GLN A 40 -20.57 13.03 9.33
C GLN A 40 -20.04 12.15 10.46
N GLY A 41 -18.86 11.54 10.27
CA GLY A 41 -18.32 10.53 11.17
C GLY A 41 -18.71 9.10 10.73
N PHE A 42 -17.79 8.17 10.94
CA PHE A 42 -18.00 6.76 10.59
C PHE A 42 -19.22 6.15 11.30
N HIS A 43 -19.41 6.41 12.59
CA HIS A 43 -20.51 5.81 13.38
C HIS A 43 -21.89 6.34 12.97
N GLU A 44 -22.01 7.64 12.67
CA GLU A 44 -23.26 8.27 12.25
C GLU A 44 -23.65 7.94 10.80
N THR A 45 -22.70 7.46 9.99
CA THR A 45 -22.97 7.05 8.61
C THR A 45 -23.49 5.62 8.55
N THR A 46 -24.64 5.43 7.92
CA THR A 46 -25.29 4.12 7.69
C THR A 46 -25.05 3.59 6.27
N VAL A 47 -25.13 2.27 6.11
CA VAL A 47 -25.07 1.64 4.78
C VAL A 47 -26.19 2.13 3.86
N ASP A 48 -27.37 2.43 4.41
CA ASP A 48 -28.50 2.93 3.62
C ASP A 48 -28.23 4.34 3.06
N GLN A 49 -27.59 5.21 3.83
CA GLN A 49 -27.15 6.53 3.34
C GLN A 49 -26.11 6.41 2.23
N ILE A 50 -25.12 5.53 2.38
CA ILE A 50 -24.11 5.26 1.35
C ILE A 50 -24.78 4.74 0.07
N ALA A 51 -25.65 3.74 0.20
CA ALA A 51 -26.35 3.12 -0.93
C ALA A 51 -27.28 4.13 -1.64
N ALA A 52 -28.03 4.93 -0.89
CA ALA A 52 -28.88 5.98 -1.42
C ALA A 52 -28.07 7.04 -2.18
N ALA A 53 -26.96 7.52 -1.61
CA ALA A 53 -26.06 8.47 -2.25
C ALA A 53 -25.40 7.91 -3.53
N ALA A 54 -25.19 6.59 -3.58
CA ALA A 54 -24.66 5.89 -4.75
C ALA A 54 -25.73 5.49 -5.78
N GLY A 55 -27.02 5.69 -5.49
CA GLY A 55 -28.12 5.28 -6.37
C GLY A 55 -28.28 3.76 -6.48
N VAL A 56 -27.85 3.00 -5.48
CA VAL A 56 -27.94 1.53 -5.46
C VAL A 56 -28.75 1.04 -4.26
N SER A 57 -29.16 -0.23 -4.29
CA SER A 57 -29.84 -0.85 -3.14
C SER A 57 -28.84 -1.26 -2.05
N ARG A 58 -29.31 -1.35 -0.80
CA ARG A 58 -28.56 -1.96 0.31
C ARG A 58 -28.03 -3.36 -0.04
N ARG A 59 -28.83 -4.18 -0.74
CA ARG A 59 -28.43 -5.50 -1.25
C ARG A 59 -27.23 -5.41 -2.21
N THR A 60 -27.14 -4.34 -3.00
CA THR A 60 -26.01 -4.11 -3.90
C THR A 60 -24.74 -3.74 -3.14
N PHE A 61 -24.85 -2.95 -2.07
CA PHE A 61 -23.70 -2.69 -1.18
C PHE A 61 -23.14 -4.01 -0.61
N PHE A 62 -24.01 -4.84 0.00
CA PHE A 62 -23.62 -6.12 0.58
C PHE A 62 -23.21 -7.20 -0.44
N ARG A 63 -23.32 -6.92 -1.74
CA ARG A 63 -22.72 -7.77 -2.78
C ARG A 63 -21.21 -7.53 -2.90
N TYR A 64 -20.73 -6.34 -2.54
CA TYR A 64 -19.32 -5.96 -2.61
C TYR A 64 -18.62 -6.05 -1.26
N TYR A 65 -19.32 -5.77 -0.17
CA TYR A 65 -18.73 -5.60 1.15
C TYR A 65 -19.52 -6.39 2.20
N ASP A 66 -18.83 -7.15 3.04
CA ASP A 66 -19.48 -7.91 4.13
C ASP A 66 -19.94 -6.98 5.26
N ALA A 67 -19.17 -5.91 5.52
CA ALA A 67 -19.49 -4.89 6.51
C ALA A 67 -19.27 -3.46 6.00
N LYS A 68 -19.82 -2.48 6.74
CA LYS A 68 -19.59 -1.04 6.48
C LYS A 68 -18.11 -0.67 6.54
N SER A 69 -17.36 -1.31 7.44
CA SER A 69 -15.91 -1.11 7.60
C SER A 69 -15.10 -1.51 6.37
N ASP A 70 -15.60 -2.49 5.60
CA ASP A 70 -14.83 -3.14 4.54
C ASP A 70 -14.76 -2.26 3.28
N VAL A 71 -15.64 -1.26 3.17
CA VAL A 71 -15.75 -0.37 2.01
C VAL A 71 -14.48 0.42 1.71
N LEU A 72 -13.66 0.72 2.73
CA LEU A 72 -12.42 1.50 2.60
C LEU A 72 -11.21 0.65 2.19
N TRP A 73 -11.35 -0.67 2.10
CA TRP A 73 -10.22 -1.58 1.87
C TRP A 73 -10.14 -2.11 0.44
N ASN A 74 -11.13 -1.84 -0.40
CA ASN A 74 -11.16 -2.31 -1.79
C ASN A 74 -9.92 -1.89 -2.60
N GLU A 75 -9.49 -0.64 -2.41
CA GLU A 75 -8.27 -0.16 -3.05
C GLU A 75 -7.00 -0.86 -2.53
N PHE A 76 -6.96 -1.19 -1.23
CA PHE A 76 -5.87 -1.93 -0.60
C PHE A 76 -5.82 -3.39 -1.06
N ASP A 77 -6.97 -4.06 -1.19
CA ASP A 77 -7.03 -5.45 -1.67
C ASP A 77 -6.50 -5.56 -3.10
N SER A 78 -6.79 -4.57 -3.95
CA SER A 78 -6.22 -4.49 -5.30
C SER A 78 -4.70 -4.26 -5.30
N GLU A 79 -4.16 -3.59 -4.28
CA GLU A 79 -2.71 -3.42 -4.12
C GLU A 79 -2.02 -4.73 -3.75
N VAL A 80 -2.67 -5.60 -2.98
CA VAL A 80 -2.09 -6.90 -2.61
C VAL A 80 -1.81 -7.73 -3.87
N ASP A 81 -2.75 -7.76 -4.82
CA ASP A 81 -2.56 -8.44 -6.10
C ASP A 81 -1.43 -7.79 -6.92
N THR A 82 -1.42 -6.45 -6.99
CA THR A 82 -0.35 -5.69 -7.67
C THR A 82 1.03 -6.00 -7.08
N ILE A 83 1.16 -6.06 -5.75
CA ILE A 83 2.41 -6.39 -5.07
C ILE A 83 2.84 -7.83 -5.39
N ARG A 84 1.92 -8.78 -5.44
CA ARG A 84 2.22 -10.18 -5.82
C ARG A 84 2.79 -10.25 -7.23
N GLU A 85 2.17 -9.54 -8.17
CA GLU A 85 2.64 -9.47 -9.57
C GLU A 85 4.04 -8.86 -9.64
N LEU A 86 4.24 -7.70 -9.02
CA LEU A 86 5.54 -7.01 -9.01
C LEU A 86 6.65 -7.87 -8.38
N LEU A 87 6.37 -8.57 -7.28
CA LEU A 87 7.30 -9.48 -6.63
C LEU A 87 7.61 -10.72 -7.50
N ALA A 88 6.64 -11.19 -8.27
CA ALA A 88 6.83 -12.32 -9.18
C ALA A 88 7.73 -11.96 -10.37
N GLU A 89 7.71 -10.70 -10.81
CA GLU A 89 8.51 -10.20 -11.94
C GLU A 89 9.97 -9.87 -11.57
N VAL A 90 10.31 -9.74 -10.28
CA VAL A 90 11.70 -9.41 -9.90
C VAL A 90 12.64 -10.59 -10.17
N PRO A 91 13.75 -10.37 -10.92
CA PRO A 91 14.76 -11.40 -11.14
C PRO A 91 15.34 -11.99 -9.84
N ASP A 92 15.66 -13.29 -9.86
CA ASP A 92 16.09 -14.03 -8.67
C ASP A 92 17.52 -13.70 -8.19
N ASP A 93 18.31 -12.98 -8.99
CA ASP A 93 19.64 -12.46 -8.61
C ASP A 93 19.56 -11.17 -7.78
N ILE A 94 18.42 -10.49 -7.76
CA ILE A 94 18.20 -9.30 -6.93
C ILE A 94 17.97 -9.70 -5.47
N PRO A 95 18.73 -9.17 -4.49
CA PRO A 95 18.56 -9.50 -3.07
C PRO A 95 17.11 -9.35 -2.59
N VAL A 96 16.65 -10.26 -1.71
CA VAL A 96 15.25 -10.35 -1.27
C VAL A 96 14.69 -9.00 -0.79
N MET A 97 15.40 -8.30 0.09
CA MET A 97 14.94 -7.01 0.62
C MET A 97 14.92 -5.90 -0.44
N GLU A 98 15.83 -5.94 -1.41
CA GLU A 98 15.83 -4.99 -2.53
C GLU A 98 14.66 -5.26 -3.48
N ALA A 99 14.32 -6.53 -3.72
CA ALA A 99 13.14 -6.91 -4.49
C ALA A 99 11.85 -6.44 -3.81
N VAL A 100 11.71 -6.65 -2.49
CA VAL A 100 10.58 -6.16 -1.71
C VAL A 100 10.49 -4.64 -1.77
N ARG A 101 11.62 -3.93 -1.57
CA ARG A 101 11.66 -2.46 -1.68
C ARG A 101 11.17 -1.98 -3.05
N ARG A 102 11.67 -2.57 -4.14
CA ARG A 102 11.26 -2.19 -5.51
C ARG A 102 9.77 -2.41 -5.76
N ALA A 103 9.22 -3.53 -5.30
CA ALA A 103 7.80 -3.85 -5.47
C ALA A 103 6.91 -2.91 -4.66
N VAL A 104 7.25 -2.67 -3.38
CA VAL A 104 6.48 -1.74 -2.53
C VAL A 104 6.50 -0.33 -3.13
N LEU A 105 7.65 0.18 -3.54
CA LEU A 105 7.72 1.52 -4.16
C LEU A 105 6.97 1.61 -5.48
N ALA A 106 6.99 0.55 -6.30
CA ALA A 106 6.22 0.50 -7.54
C ALA A 106 4.71 0.53 -7.30
N ALA A 107 4.23 -0.22 -6.31
CA ALA A 107 2.82 -0.30 -5.97
C ALA A 107 2.28 1.01 -5.36
N ASN A 108 3.15 1.81 -4.72
CA ASN A 108 2.77 2.98 -3.94
C ASN A 108 3.07 4.32 -4.62
N HIS A 109 3.00 4.37 -5.95
CA HIS A 109 3.18 5.62 -6.70
C HIS A 109 1.84 6.26 -7.06
N TYR A 110 1.43 7.27 -6.29
CA TYR A 110 0.14 7.97 -6.48
C TYR A 110 0.28 9.18 -7.40
N ARG A 111 -0.81 9.60 -8.04
CA ARG A 111 -0.90 10.94 -8.65
C ARG A 111 -1.16 11.98 -7.57
N ALA A 112 -0.68 13.21 -7.80
CA ALA A 112 -0.87 14.32 -6.86
C ALA A 112 -2.35 14.59 -6.53
N GLU A 113 -3.26 14.32 -7.48
CA GLU A 113 -4.70 14.47 -7.30
C GLU A 113 -5.35 13.42 -6.38
N ASP A 114 -4.73 12.25 -6.21
CA ASP A 114 -5.25 11.15 -5.37
C ASP A 114 -4.71 11.22 -3.92
N VAL A 115 -3.67 12.01 -3.68
CA VAL A 115 -3.03 12.16 -2.35
C VAL A 115 -4.00 12.60 -1.25
N PRO A 116 -4.89 13.59 -1.46
CA PRO A 116 -5.85 13.99 -0.43
C PRO A 116 -6.80 12.86 -0.01
N GLU A 117 -7.30 12.08 -0.98
CA GLU A 117 -8.17 10.92 -0.76
C GLU A 117 -7.46 9.85 0.08
N LEU A 118 -6.21 9.54 -0.28
CA LEU A 118 -5.36 8.60 0.44
C LEU A 118 -5.15 9.04 1.90
N ARG A 119 -4.83 10.31 2.15
CA ARG A 119 -4.61 10.82 3.52
C ARG A 119 -5.87 10.73 4.37
N MET A 120 -7.02 11.09 3.80
CA MET A 120 -8.33 11.01 4.46
C MET A 120 -8.66 9.56 4.84
N ARG A 121 -8.44 8.60 3.92
CA ARG A 121 -8.61 7.17 4.20
C ARG A 121 -7.69 6.72 5.33
N MET A 122 -6.39 7.02 5.24
CA MET A 122 -5.41 6.61 6.25
C MET A 122 -5.71 7.19 7.64
N ASN A 123 -6.21 8.43 7.70
CA ASN A 123 -6.63 9.05 8.96
C ASN A 123 -7.83 8.33 9.59
N LEU A 124 -8.85 7.96 8.80
CA LEU A 124 -9.98 7.18 9.31
C LEU A 124 -9.53 5.80 9.81
N LEU A 125 -8.68 5.11 9.04
CA LEU A 125 -8.18 3.77 9.41
C LEU A 125 -7.34 3.77 10.70
N SER A 126 -6.65 4.88 11.02
CA SER A 126 -5.83 4.99 12.24
C SER A 126 -6.60 5.51 13.46
N THR A 127 -7.65 6.32 13.26
CA THR A 127 -8.39 6.97 14.35
C THR A 127 -9.66 6.23 14.78
N VAL A 128 -10.27 5.45 13.89
CA VAL A 128 -11.53 4.74 14.17
C VAL A 128 -11.24 3.28 14.56
N ALA A 129 -11.54 2.92 15.81
CA ALA A 129 -11.24 1.59 16.36
C ALA A 129 -11.88 0.44 15.56
N GLU A 130 -13.11 0.61 15.07
CA GLU A 130 -13.82 -0.41 14.28
C GLU A 130 -13.14 -0.64 12.91
N LEU A 131 -12.67 0.43 12.27
CA LEU A 131 -11.90 0.33 11.02
C LEU A 131 -10.54 -0.33 11.28
N ALA A 132 -9.84 0.07 12.35
CA ALA A 132 -8.59 -0.56 12.76
C ALA A 132 -8.76 -2.06 13.05
N ALA A 133 -9.88 -2.47 13.65
CA ALA A 133 -10.18 -3.89 13.91
C ALA A 133 -10.46 -4.68 12.62
N SER A 134 -11.11 -4.06 11.63
CA SER A 134 -11.34 -4.67 10.31
C SER A 134 -10.05 -4.89 9.52
N ALA A 135 -9.00 -4.09 9.81
CA ALA A 135 -7.73 -4.10 9.09
C ALA A 135 -6.98 -5.43 9.12
N THR A 136 -7.16 -6.24 10.18
CA THR A 136 -6.39 -7.46 10.41
C THR A 136 -6.36 -8.38 9.20
N ARG A 137 -7.52 -8.65 8.57
CA ARG A 137 -7.59 -9.55 7.41
C ARG A 137 -6.85 -8.99 6.18
N HIS A 138 -6.94 -7.68 5.97
CA HIS A 138 -6.29 -6.99 4.86
C HIS A 138 -4.78 -6.99 5.05
N TYR A 139 -4.32 -6.61 6.25
CA TYR A 139 -2.91 -6.67 6.63
C TYR A 139 -2.34 -8.08 6.54
N ASP A 140 -3.07 -9.10 6.99
CA ASP A 140 -2.64 -10.51 6.85
C ASP A 140 -2.48 -10.93 5.37
N ALA A 141 -3.36 -10.47 4.48
CA ALA A 141 -3.28 -10.78 3.05
C ALA A 141 -2.04 -10.14 2.41
N TRP A 142 -1.74 -8.91 2.81
CA TRP A 142 -0.55 -8.16 2.39
C TRP A 142 0.74 -8.82 2.90
N GLU A 143 0.81 -9.15 4.19
CA GLU A 143 1.97 -9.85 4.77
C GLU A 143 2.22 -11.16 4.04
N ARG A 144 1.16 -11.93 3.76
CA ARG A 144 1.25 -13.20 3.03
C ARG A 144 1.88 -13.04 1.64
N ALA A 145 1.59 -11.95 0.92
CA ALA A 145 2.24 -11.71 -0.37
C ALA A 145 3.77 -11.64 -0.25
N VAL A 146 4.27 -10.95 0.78
CA VAL A 146 5.71 -10.84 1.07
C VAL A 146 6.27 -12.17 1.61
N ILE A 147 5.55 -12.84 2.52
CA ILE A 147 5.95 -14.14 3.10
C ILE A 147 6.13 -15.19 2.00
N SER A 148 5.13 -15.35 1.11
CA SER A 148 5.19 -16.30 0.00
C SER A 148 6.38 -16.03 -0.92
N PHE A 149 6.65 -14.76 -1.22
CA PHE A 149 7.81 -14.35 -2.01
C PHE A 149 9.14 -14.72 -1.33
N VAL A 150 9.29 -14.36 -0.05
CA VAL A 150 10.53 -14.62 0.72
C VAL A 150 10.77 -16.12 0.87
N ALA A 151 9.73 -16.89 1.17
CA ALA A 151 9.78 -18.35 1.28
C ALA A 151 10.30 -18.97 -0.02
N ARG A 152 9.70 -18.60 -1.17
CA ARG A 152 10.17 -19.02 -2.50
C ARG A 152 11.64 -18.68 -2.75
N ARG A 153 12.04 -17.42 -2.50
CA ARG A 153 13.39 -16.93 -2.77
C ARG A 153 14.47 -17.57 -1.88
N THR A 154 14.09 -18.05 -0.70
CA THR A 154 15.03 -18.65 0.27
C THR A 154 14.95 -20.17 0.35
N GLY A 155 14.04 -20.80 -0.41
CA GLY A 155 13.80 -22.25 -0.34
C GLY A 155 13.22 -22.72 1.00
N GLN A 156 12.55 -21.83 1.74
CA GLN A 156 11.90 -22.13 3.02
C GLN A 156 10.40 -22.34 2.84
N VAL A 157 9.75 -22.98 3.82
CA VAL A 157 8.28 -23.01 3.91
C VAL A 157 7.75 -21.69 4.49
N GLU A 158 6.56 -21.26 4.08
CA GLU A 158 5.97 -19.96 4.46
C GLU A 158 5.85 -19.76 5.97
N ASP A 159 5.55 -20.82 6.73
CA ASP A 159 5.41 -20.78 8.19
C ASP A 159 6.76 -20.80 8.94
N SER A 160 7.89 -20.73 8.23
CA SER A 160 9.20 -20.62 8.85
C SER A 160 9.41 -19.23 9.47
N LEU A 161 10.23 -19.15 10.52
CA LEU A 161 10.49 -17.90 11.24
C LEU A 161 10.96 -16.77 10.32
N TYR A 162 11.86 -17.06 9.37
CA TYR A 162 12.46 -16.03 8.54
C TYR A 162 11.47 -15.35 7.57
N PRO A 163 10.71 -16.07 6.71
CA PRO A 163 9.65 -15.47 5.90
C PRO A 163 8.61 -14.70 6.72
N LEU A 164 8.14 -15.28 7.83
CA LEU A 164 7.19 -14.64 8.74
C LEU A 164 7.73 -13.33 9.31
N ALA A 165 8.98 -13.33 9.79
CA ALA A 165 9.61 -12.14 10.34
C ALA A 165 9.77 -11.04 9.29
N VAL A 166 10.18 -11.38 8.07
CA VAL A 166 10.32 -10.41 6.98
C VAL A 166 8.96 -9.81 6.62
N GLY A 167 7.94 -10.62 6.36
CA GLY A 167 6.61 -10.11 5.98
C GLY A 167 6.02 -9.15 7.01
N ARG A 168 6.07 -9.53 8.29
CA ARG A 168 5.58 -8.70 9.41
C ARG A 168 6.38 -7.42 9.58
N ALA A 169 7.70 -7.50 9.51
CA ALA A 169 8.57 -6.33 9.67
C ALA A 169 8.40 -5.32 8.53
N VAL A 170 8.24 -5.82 7.29
CA VAL A 170 8.01 -4.97 6.12
C VAL A 170 6.64 -4.28 6.25
N LEU A 171 5.57 -4.97 6.67
CA LEU A 171 4.27 -4.32 6.89
C LEU A 171 4.37 -3.25 7.98
N ALA A 172 4.98 -3.57 9.12
CA ALA A 172 5.16 -2.62 10.21
C ALA A 172 5.93 -1.37 9.77
N THR A 173 6.97 -1.55 8.95
CA THR A 173 7.75 -0.45 8.36
C THR A 173 6.92 0.40 7.41
N CYS A 174 6.13 -0.22 6.53
CA CYS A 174 5.24 0.52 5.63
C CYS A 174 4.19 1.32 6.41
N ARG A 175 3.60 0.75 7.45
CA ARG A 175 2.62 1.44 8.30
C ARG A 175 3.23 2.65 9.03
N ALA A 176 4.45 2.52 9.54
CA ALA A 176 5.17 3.64 10.16
C ALA A 176 5.46 4.76 9.15
N ALA A 177 5.85 4.41 7.91
CA ALA A 177 6.03 5.37 6.83
C ALA A 177 4.73 6.10 6.48
N TYR A 178 3.61 5.38 6.38
CA TYR A 178 2.28 5.94 6.13
C TYR A 178 1.82 6.90 7.23
N GLU A 179 2.02 6.54 8.50
CA GLU A 179 1.66 7.37 9.64
C GLU A 179 2.46 8.69 9.64
N ARG A 180 3.78 8.59 9.46
CA ARG A 180 4.67 9.77 9.40
C ARG A 180 4.34 10.66 8.21
N TRP A 181 4.13 10.08 7.04
CA TRP A 181 3.74 10.80 5.83
C TRP A 181 2.39 11.48 5.99
N SER A 182 1.39 10.82 6.56
CA SER A 182 0.05 11.41 6.74
C SER A 182 0.07 12.64 7.65
N ALA A 183 0.95 12.64 8.67
CA ALA A 183 1.12 13.76 9.59
C ALA A 183 1.84 14.97 8.97
N ARG A 184 2.79 14.75 8.05
CA ARG A 184 3.63 15.82 7.46
C ARG A 184 3.23 16.18 6.04
N ALA A 185 3.18 15.17 5.17
CA ALA A 185 2.90 15.25 3.73
C ALA A 185 3.72 16.33 2.99
N ASP A 186 4.96 16.51 3.42
CA ASP A 186 5.96 17.43 2.85
C ASP A 186 6.75 16.79 1.68
N ALA A 187 6.62 15.47 1.49
CA ALA A 187 7.21 14.74 0.38
C ALA A 187 6.27 13.64 -0.14
N ASP A 188 6.63 13.03 -1.27
CA ASP A 188 5.94 11.84 -1.79
C ASP A 188 6.06 10.67 -0.78
N LEU A 189 4.99 9.90 -0.63
CA LEU A 189 4.95 8.73 0.26
C LEU A 189 6.09 7.74 -0.04
N THR A 190 6.48 7.60 -1.30
CA THR A 190 7.58 6.71 -1.72
C THR A 190 8.90 7.09 -1.06
N VAL A 191 9.14 8.36 -0.71
CA VAL A 191 10.34 8.80 0.02
C VAL A 191 10.37 8.18 1.42
N TYR A 192 9.23 8.21 2.12
CA TYR A 192 9.09 7.62 3.46
C TYR A 192 9.22 6.10 3.43
N LEU A 193 8.58 5.44 2.45
CA LEU A 193 8.67 4.00 2.24
C LEU A 193 10.10 3.56 1.91
N ASP A 194 10.80 4.30 1.04
CA ASP A 194 12.16 3.99 0.62
C ASP A 194 13.15 4.09 1.79
N ALA A 195 13.06 5.16 2.58
CA ALA A 195 13.88 5.35 3.77
C ALA A 195 13.66 4.22 4.80
N GLY A 196 12.41 3.91 5.13
CA GLY A 196 12.08 2.85 6.08
C GLY A 196 12.56 1.47 5.64
N LEU A 197 12.33 1.11 4.37
CA LEU A 197 12.72 -0.20 3.84
C LEU A 197 14.23 -0.37 3.70
N ARG A 198 14.98 0.70 3.39
CA ARG A 198 16.45 0.66 3.45
C ARG A 198 16.96 0.47 4.87
N ALA A 199 16.42 1.20 5.83
CA ALA A 199 16.79 1.05 7.24
C ALA A 199 16.51 -0.37 7.73
N LEU A 200 15.34 -0.93 7.41
CA LEU A 200 15.00 -2.31 7.72
C LEU A 200 15.97 -3.31 7.06
N ALA A 201 16.31 -3.12 5.78
CA ALA A 201 17.23 -4.00 5.07
C ALA A 201 18.65 -3.99 5.67
N ALA A 202 19.06 -2.88 6.26
CA ALA A 202 20.33 -2.72 6.96
C ALA A 202 20.28 -3.14 8.45
N GLY A 203 19.14 -3.63 8.93
CA GLY A 203 18.96 -4.01 10.34
C GLY A 203 18.95 -2.83 11.32
N PHE A 204 18.55 -1.64 10.85
CA PHE A 204 18.58 -0.37 11.60
C PHE A 204 19.96 0.00 12.13
N ALA A 205 21.03 -0.36 11.42
CA ALA A 205 22.38 0.13 11.74
C ALA A 205 22.40 1.67 11.74
N ASP A 206 22.97 2.28 12.79
CA ASP A 206 23.00 3.73 12.99
C ASP A 206 23.60 4.50 11.78
N GLU A 207 24.51 3.84 11.06
CA GLU A 207 25.21 4.36 9.87
C GLU A 207 24.30 4.50 8.63
N VAL A 208 23.14 3.82 8.61
CA VAL A 208 22.16 3.84 7.51
C VAL A 208 21.01 4.82 7.80
N LEU A 209 21.00 5.45 8.98
CA LEU A 209 20.11 6.55 9.30
C LEU A 209 20.51 7.79 8.48
N VAL A 210 20.05 7.85 7.24
CA VAL A 210 19.97 9.13 6.54
C VAL A 210 19.01 9.98 7.37
N GLY A 211 19.47 11.14 7.87
CA GLY A 211 18.64 12.04 8.67
C GLY A 211 17.30 12.30 8.00
N GLU A 212 16.25 12.59 8.79
CA GLU A 212 14.90 12.83 8.25
C GLU A 212 14.98 13.80 7.06
N PRO A 213 14.32 13.51 5.92
CA PRO A 213 14.35 14.39 4.77
C PRO A 213 13.90 15.79 5.22
N GLU A 214 14.82 16.76 5.15
CA GLU A 214 14.51 18.15 5.45
C GLU A 214 13.53 18.65 4.39
N GLY A 215 12.35 19.08 4.83
CA GLY A 215 11.29 19.58 3.95
C GLY A 215 11.78 20.79 3.15
N GLY A 216 11.72 20.68 1.82
CA GLY A 216 11.93 21.77 0.87
C GLY A 216 10.62 22.37 0.40
#